data_AF-A0AAV9FLJ5-F1
#
_entry.id   AF-A0AAV9FLJ5-F1
#
_cell.length_a   1.000
_cell.length_b   1.000
_cell.length_c   1.000
_cell.angle_alpha   90.00
_cell.angle_beta   90.00
_cell.angle_gamma   90.00
#
_symmetry.space_group_name_H-M   'P 1'
#
loop_
_entity.id
_entity.type
_entity.pdbx_description
1 polymer ?
#
loop_
_entity_poly.entity_id
_entity_poly.type
_entity_poly.pdbx_seq_one_letter_code
_entity_poly.pdbx_strand_id
1 'polypeptide(L)'
;MNDTTDKLVLFLAKRDGIDKLVKTFQYVSKLLHYRLHPTHPDLSLRFKHWELASGLSRKAFRTGRFLTGFNALRRSPGPTPTLRLLSVFANAGEMVYFFFDHLLWLARVGVVDPNLARRMSFVSAFGEAVGYVFFVVLDLIAIREGVVRERKEEEEEVKKVIRGERVMRVMAVAANVADLLIALADVEPNPFWNHTVTLGISGLVSAWAGWYRNWPS
;
A
#
# COMPACT_ATOMS: atom_id res chain seq x y z
N MET A 1 0.98 0.31 29.47
CA MET A 1 1.18 0.03 28.04
C MET A 1 2.25 0.97 27.54
N ASN A 2 3.53 0.62 27.68
CA ASN A 2 4.61 1.62 27.53
C ASN A 2 5.92 1.09 26.93
N ASP A 3 6.03 -0.21 26.62
CA ASP A 3 7.24 -0.73 25.97
C ASP A 3 7.00 -1.03 24.48
N THR A 4 8.09 -1.28 23.76
CA THR A 4 8.05 -1.59 22.33
C THR A 4 7.26 -2.87 22.04
N THR A 5 7.22 -3.81 22.99
CA THR A 5 6.50 -5.08 22.87
C THR A 5 5.00 -4.84 22.84
N ASP A 6 4.47 -4.06 23.78
CA ASP A 6 3.07 -3.65 23.82
C ASP A 6 2.66 -2.98 22.50
N LYS A 7 3.49 -2.07 21.99
CA LYS A 7 3.24 -1.37 20.73
C LYS A 7 3.22 -2.33 19.54
N LEU A 8 4.13 -3.31 19.52
CA LEU A 8 4.16 -4.34 18.49
C LEU A 8 2.89 -5.22 18.53
N VAL A 9 2.44 -5.62 19.72
CA VAL A 9 1.20 -6.39 19.89
C VAL A 9 0.00 -5.62 19.34
N LEU A 10 -0.14 -4.33 19.68
CA LEU A 10 -1.22 -3.48 19.16
C LEU A 10 -1.15 -3.27 17.65
N PHE A 11 0.06 -3.13 17.11
CA PHE A 11 0.29 -3.01 15.67
C PHE A 11 -0.19 -4.27 14.95
N LEU A 12 0.26 -5.45 15.42
CA LEU A 12 -0.06 -6.74 14.80
C LEU A 12 -1.51 -7.18 15.02
N ALA A 13 -2.18 -6.70 16.05
CA ALA A 13 -3.61 -6.94 16.28
C ALA A 13 -4.50 -6.30 15.20
N LYS A 14 -3.98 -5.32 14.45
CA LYS A 14 -4.71 -4.67 13.36
C LYS A 14 -4.41 -5.36 12.04
N ARG A 15 -5.44 -5.54 11.22
CA ARG A 15 -5.35 -6.04 9.83
C ARG A 15 -4.24 -5.35 9.03
N ASP A 16 -4.16 -4.03 9.16
CA ASP A 16 -3.18 -3.24 8.40
C ASP A 16 -1.75 -3.50 8.90
N GLY A 17 -1.54 -3.70 10.21
CA GLY A 17 -0.22 -4.01 10.74
C GLY A 17 0.30 -5.36 10.29
N ILE A 18 -0.54 -6.41 10.33
CA ILE A 18 -0.14 -7.73 9.82
C ILE A 18 0.11 -7.70 8.30
N ASP A 19 -0.68 -6.99 7.50
CA ASP A 19 -0.39 -6.82 6.06
C ASP A 19 0.97 -6.14 5.83
N LYS A 20 1.32 -5.10 6.59
CA LYS A 20 2.63 -4.43 6.44
C LYS A 20 3.79 -5.31 6.88
N LEU A 21 3.64 -6.13 7.92
CA LEU A 21 4.66 -7.12 8.29
C LEU A 21 4.87 -8.14 7.18
N VAL A 22 3.79 -8.74 6.68
CA VAL A 22 3.89 -9.79 5.64
C VAL A 22 4.33 -9.20 4.30
N LYS A 23 4.05 -7.91 4.05
CA LYS A 23 4.62 -7.16 2.91
C LYS A 23 6.13 -7.06 3.02
N THR A 24 6.66 -6.74 4.21
CA THR A 24 8.11 -6.74 4.45
C THR A 24 8.70 -8.09 4.13
N PHE A 25 8.10 -9.19 4.61
CA PHE A 25 8.55 -10.54 4.30
C PHE A 25 8.59 -10.79 2.80
N GLN A 26 7.48 -10.57 2.09
CA GLN A 26 7.38 -10.79 0.65
C GLN A 26 8.53 -10.12 -0.12
N TYR A 27 8.78 -8.83 0.15
CA TYR A 27 9.74 -8.06 -0.65
C TYR A 27 11.20 -8.23 -0.20
N VAL A 28 11.45 -8.53 1.07
CA VAL A 28 12.78 -9.00 1.51
C VAL A 28 13.11 -10.32 0.83
N SER A 29 12.18 -11.29 0.82
CA SER A 29 12.41 -12.59 0.16
C SER A 29 12.61 -12.43 -1.35
N LYS A 30 11.87 -11.52 -2.00
CA LYS A 30 12.06 -11.20 -3.43
C LYS A 30 13.49 -10.75 -3.73
N LEU A 31 14.03 -9.83 -2.93
CA LEU A 31 15.39 -9.32 -3.12
C LEU A 31 16.46 -10.37 -2.78
N LEU A 32 16.23 -11.18 -1.75
CA LEU A 32 17.13 -12.28 -1.40
C LEU A 32 17.15 -13.36 -2.48
N HIS A 33 15.99 -13.72 -3.05
CA HIS A 33 15.90 -14.61 -4.20
C HIS A 33 16.73 -14.08 -5.37
N TYR A 34 16.57 -12.82 -5.73
CA TYR A 34 17.34 -12.16 -6.80
C TYR A 34 18.85 -12.20 -6.53
N ARG A 35 19.28 -11.86 -5.31
CA ARG A 35 20.70 -11.79 -4.96
C ARG A 35 21.39 -13.15 -4.95
N LEU A 36 20.66 -14.19 -4.52
CA LEU A 36 21.18 -15.54 -4.31
C LEU A 36 21.00 -16.45 -5.53
N HIS A 37 20.14 -16.10 -6.48
CA HIS A 37 19.90 -16.90 -7.69
C HIS A 37 21.20 -17.32 -8.42
N PRO A 38 22.22 -16.45 -8.59
CA PRO A 38 23.44 -16.83 -9.28
C PRO A 38 24.41 -17.71 -8.48
N THR A 39 24.31 -17.72 -7.14
CA THR A 39 25.34 -18.33 -6.27
C THR A 39 24.83 -19.48 -5.41
N HIS A 40 23.56 -19.47 -5.03
CA HIS A 40 22.95 -20.46 -4.13
C HIS A 40 21.52 -20.78 -4.62
N PRO A 41 21.36 -21.59 -5.69
CA PRO A 41 20.06 -21.81 -6.34
C PRO A 41 19.01 -22.44 -5.40
N ASP A 42 19.41 -23.41 -4.57
CA ASP A 42 18.49 -24.06 -3.63
C ASP A 42 17.96 -23.08 -2.57
N LEU A 43 18.84 -22.23 -2.03
CA LEU A 43 18.46 -21.21 -1.06
C LEU A 43 17.62 -20.12 -1.72
N SER A 44 17.96 -19.72 -2.94
CA SER A 44 17.19 -18.77 -3.74
C SER A 44 15.76 -19.27 -3.98
N LEU A 45 15.57 -20.57 -4.22
CA LEU A 45 14.24 -21.17 -4.36
C LEU A 45 13.42 -21.12 -3.07
N ARG A 46 14.04 -21.35 -1.90
CA ARG A 46 13.37 -21.19 -0.60
C ARG A 46 12.87 -19.76 -0.39
N PHE A 47 13.67 -18.76 -0.77
CA PHE A 47 13.24 -17.36 -0.74
C PHE A 47 12.12 -17.08 -1.74
N LYS A 48 12.12 -17.73 -2.91
CA LYS A 48 11.00 -17.61 -3.85
C LYS A 48 9.70 -18.16 -3.27
N HIS A 49 9.74 -19.31 -2.59
CA HIS A 49 8.56 -19.86 -1.90
C HIS A 49 8.06 -18.92 -0.81
N TRP A 50 8.97 -18.33 -0.02
CA TRP A 50 8.60 -17.38 1.02
C TRP A 50 7.96 -16.10 0.44
N GLU A 51 8.48 -15.59 -0.67
CA GLU A 51 7.88 -14.47 -1.42
C GLU A 51 6.43 -14.80 -1.83
N LEU A 52 6.23 -15.93 -2.50
CA LEU A 52 4.92 -16.32 -3.05
C LEU A 52 3.89 -16.58 -1.94
N ALA A 53 4.28 -17.31 -0.89
CA ALA A 53 3.43 -17.57 0.27
C ALA A 53 3.02 -16.27 0.96
N SER A 54 3.97 -15.36 1.20
CA SER A 54 3.68 -14.05 1.79
C SER A 54 2.72 -13.24 0.92
N GLY A 55 2.93 -13.24 -0.41
CA GLY A 55 2.06 -12.55 -1.35
C GLY A 55 0.60 -13.05 -1.34
N LEU A 56 0.39 -14.36 -1.24
CA LEU A 56 -0.95 -14.95 -1.12
C LEU A 56 -1.60 -14.60 0.22
N SER A 57 -0.87 -14.74 1.33
CA SER A 57 -1.37 -14.42 2.68
C SER A 57 -1.83 -12.96 2.80
N ARG A 58 -1.11 -12.01 2.18
CA ARG A 58 -1.51 -10.61 2.18
C ARG A 58 -2.84 -10.35 1.49
N LYS A 59 -3.12 -11.02 0.37
CA LYS A 59 -4.42 -10.88 -0.29
C LYS A 59 -5.54 -11.40 0.60
N ALA A 60 -5.31 -12.53 1.30
CA ALA A 60 -6.25 -13.06 2.28
C ALA A 60 -6.49 -12.08 3.44
N PHE A 61 -5.44 -11.52 4.05
CA PHE A 61 -5.59 -10.57 5.16
C PHE A 61 -6.28 -9.27 4.77
N ARG A 62 -6.21 -8.86 3.50
CA ARG A 62 -6.88 -7.64 3.00
C ARG A 62 -8.35 -7.87 2.62
N THR A 63 -8.90 -9.05 2.89
CA THR A 63 -10.34 -9.32 2.70
C THR A 63 -11.21 -8.25 3.38
N GLY A 64 -12.23 -7.79 2.67
CA GLY A 64 -13.13 -6.73 3.14
C GLY A 64 -12.56 -5.31 3.08
N ARG A 65 -11.30 -5.11 2.65
CA ARG A 65 -10.69 -3.77 2.58
C ARG A 65 -11.36 -2.83 1.57
N PHE A 66 -12.01 -3.36 0.53
CA PHE A 66 -12.81 -2.56 -0.41
C PHE A 66 -13.94 -1.78 0.29
N LEU A 67 -14.44 -2.25 1.44
CA LEU A 67 -15.47 -1.57 2.23
C LEU A 67 -14.97 -0.23 2.81
N THR A 68 -13.65 -0.07 2.99
CA THR A 68 -13.06 1.20 3.44
C THR A 68 -13.29 2.28 2.39
N GLY A 69 -12.93 2.01 1.13
CA GLY A 69 -13.17 2.93 0.01
C GLY A 69 -14.67 3.18 -0.22
N PHE A 70 -15.49 2.13 -0.19
CA PHE A 70 -16.95 2.26 -0.32
C PHE A 70 -17.56 3.15 0.78
N ASN A 71 -17.17 2.95 2.04
CA ASN A 71 -17.68 3.75 3.15
C ASN A 71 -17.19 5.20 3.08
N ALA A 72 -15.96 5.45 2.61
CA ALA A 72 -15.44 6.79 2.37
C ALA A 72 -16.24 7.54 1.30
N LEU A 73 -16.59 6.87 0.19
CA LEU A 73 -17.47 7.42 -0.85
C LEU A 73 -18.84 7.82 -0.28
N ARG A 74 -19.40 6.99 0.61
CA ARG A 74 -20.71 7.26 1.21
C ARG A 74 -20.70 8.41 2.22
N ARG A 75 -19.60 8.60 2.96
CA ARG A 75 -19.58 9.47 4.16
C ARG A 75 -18.76 10.75 4.03
N SER A 76 -17.78 10.83 3.12
CA SER A 76 -16.83 11.94 3.14
C SER A 76 -16.41 12.36 1.73
N PRO A 77 -17.26 13.10 1.02
CA PRO A 77 -16.93 13.60 -0.29
C PRO A 77 -16.12 14.91 -0.18
N GLY A 78 -15.25 15.13 0.80
CA GLY A 78 -14.39 16.33 0.88
C GLY A 78 -15.08 17.70 1.11
N PRO A 79 -14.33 18.71 1.60
CA PRO A 79 -14.89 20.01 1.99
C PRO A 79 -15.12 20.96 0.80
N THR A 80 -14.36 20.82 -0.28
CA THR A 80 -14.50 21.62 -1.50
C THR A 80 -14.89 20.74 -2.70
N PRO A 81 -15.53 21.28 -3.75
CA PRO A 81 -15.90 20.49 -4.94
C PRO A 81 -14.70 19.79 -5.61
N THR A 82 -13.53 20.42 -5.60
CA THR A 82 -12.31 19.83 -6.15
C THR A 82 -11.82 18.66 -5.29
N LEU A 83 -11.69 18.86 -3.96
CA LEU A 83 -11.28 17.79 -3.05
C LEU A 83 -12.29 16.64 -3.03
N ARG A 84 -13.57 16.96 -3.22
CA ARG A 84 -14.65 15.99 -3.42
C ARG A 84 -14.40 15.08 -4.60
N LEU A 85 -14.19 15.68 -5.77
CA LEU A 85 -13.97 14.94 -7.00
C LEU A 85 -12.72 14.06 -6.90
N LEU A 86 -11.62 14.61 -6.39
CA LEU A 86 -10.38 13.86 -6.17
C LEU A 86 -10.59 12.68 -5.20
N SER A 87 -11.32 12.91 -4.10
CA SER A 87 -11.64 11.86 -3.12
C SER A 87 -12.51 10.76 -3.72
N VAL A 88 -13.46 11.11 -4.60
CA VAL A 88 -14.29 10.12 -5.28
C VAL A 88 -13.43 9.18 -6.13
N PHE A 89 -12.54 9.72 -6.97
CA PHE A 89 -11.68 8.88 -7.79
C PHE A 89 -10.69 8.05 -6.97
N ALA A 90 -10.10 8.63 -5.92
CA ALA A 90 -9.18 7.92 -5.03
C ALA A 90 -9.85 6.70 -4.37
N ASN A 91 -11.01 6.91 -3.74
CA ASN A 91 -11.71 5.85 -3.00
C ASN A 91 -12.43 4.86 -3.92
N ALA A 92 -12.89 5.28 -5.10
CA ALA A 92 -13.42 4.37 -6.12
C ALA A 92 -12.32 3.45 -6.67
N GLY A 93 -11.13 3.99 -6.95
CA GLY A 93 -9.96 3.21 -7.33
C GLY A 93 -9.58 2.18 -6.26
N GLU A 94 -9.51 2.59 -5.00
CA GLU A 94 -9.24 1.69 -3.86
C GLU A 94 -10.29 0.58 -3.72
N MET A 95 -11.57 0.91 -3.92
CA MET A 95 -12.66 -0.07 -3.88
C MET A 95 -12.51 -1.11 -5.01
N VAL A 96 -12.31 -0.66 -6.25
CA VAL A 96 -12.08 -1.54 -7.41
C VAL A 96 -10.86 -2.43 -7.16
N TYR A 97 -9.75 -1.84 -6.72
CA TYR A 97 -8.54 -2.55 -6.40
C TYR A 97 -8.80 -3.73 -5.44
N PHE A 98 -9.24 -3.45 -4.22
CA PHE A 98 -9.35 -4.51 -3.21
C PHE A 98 -10.44 -5.53 -3.52
N PHE A 99 -11.48 -5.14 -4.24
CA PHE A 99 -12.52 -6.07 -4.66
C PHE A 99 -11.98 -7.09 -5.67
N PHE A 100 -11.31 -6.62 -6.72
CA PHE A 100 -10.76 -7.50 -7.75
C PHE A 100 -9.49 -8.24 -7.30
N ASP A 101 -8.71 -7.68 -6.37
CA ASP A 101 -7.61 -8.39 -5.72
C ASP A 101 -8.09 -9.63 -4.95
N HIS A 102 -9.28 -9.55 -4.34
CA HIS A 102 -9.90 -10.67 -3.66
C HIS A 102 -10.35 -11.77 -4.64
N LEU A 103 -10.98 -11.39 -5.76
CA LEU A 103 -11.34 -12.35 -6.82
C LEU A 103 -10.10 -13.01 -7.44
N LEU A 104 -9.03 -12.24 -7.64
CA LEU A 104 -7.74 -12.75 -8.10
C LEU A 104 -7.17 -13.76 -7.09
N TRP A 105 -7.24 -13.47 -5.80
CA TRP A 105 -6.81 -14.39 -4.77
C TRP A 105 -7.58 -15.71 -4.83
N LEU A 106 -8.92 -15.65 -4.89
CA LEU A 106 -9.79 -16.83 -5.04
C LEU A 106 -9.44 -17.65 -6.29
N ALA A 107 -9.11 -16.99 -7.41
CA ALA A 107 -8.72 -17.68 -8.64
C ALA A 107 -7.37 -18.40 -8.47
N ARG A 108 -6.41 -17.78 -7.78
CA ARG A 108 -5.07 -18.36 -7.55
C ARG A 108 -5.09 -19.52 -6.57
N VAL A 109 -6.03 -19.57 -5.63
CA VAL A 109 -6.18 -20.70 -4.69
C VAL A 109 -7.13 -21.79 -5.20
N GLY A 110 -7.71 -21.62 -6.39
CA GLY A 110 -8.54 -22.64 -7.05
C GLY A 110 -10.01 -22.66 -6.66
N VAL A 111 -10.52 -21.59 -6.02
CA VAL A 111 -11.94 -21.47 -5.66
C VAL A 111 -12.80 -21.02 -6.84
N VAL A 112 -12.25 -20.18 -7.73
CA VAL A 112 -12.92 -19.72 -8.95
C VAL A 112 -12.07 -20.03 -10.19
N ASP A 113 -12.66 -19.88 -11.39
CA ASP A 113 -12.01 -20.16 -12.66
C ASP A 113 -10.63 -19.47 -12.79
N PRO A 114 -9.53 -20.23 -12.96
CA PRO A 114 -8.19 -19.69 -13.16
C PRO A 114 -8.07 -18.73 -14.35
N ASN A 115 -8.92 -18.87 -15.37
CA ASN A 115 -8.93 -18.00 -16.55
C ASN A 115 -9.30 -16.55 -16.20
N LEU A 116 -10.00 -16.34 -15.09
CA LEU A 116 -10.32 -15.00 -14.59
C LEU A 116 -9.10 -14.30 -13.99
N ALA A 117 -8.07 -15.03 -13.54
CA ALA A 117 -6.95 -14.46 -12.80
C ALA A 117 -6.26 -13.32 -13.57
N ARG A 118 -6.01 -13.47 -14.87
CA ARG A 118 -5.36 -12.42 -15.68
C ARG A 118 -6.23 -11.15 -15.75
N ARG A 119 -7.53 -11.31 -16.01
CA ARG A 119 -8.48 -10.19 -16.10
C ARG A 119 -8.63 -9.49 -14.75
N MET A 120 -8.81 -10.25 -13.67
CA MET A 120 -8.93 -9.68 -12.32
C MET A 120 -7.64 -8.97 -11.89
N SER A 121 -6.47 -9.49 -12.26
CA SER A 121 -5.18 -8.82 -12.00
C SER A 121 -5.11 -7.46 -12.68
N PHE A 122 -5.45 -7.39 -13.96
CA PHE A 122 -5.44 -6.12 -14.70
C PHE A 122 -6.43 -5.11 -14.12
N VAL A 123 -7.69 -5.50 -13.87
CA VAL A 123 -8.71 -4.58 -13.33
C VAL A 123 -8.33 -4.11 -11.92
N SER A 124 -7.82 -5.02 -11.09
CA SER A 124 -7.29 -4.71 -9.77
C SER A 124 -6.16 -3.69 -9.84
N ALA A 125 -5.14 -3.93 -10.66
CA ALA A 125 -3.97 -3.06 -10.81
C ALA A 125 -4.33 -1.70 -11.44
N PHE A 126 -5.28 -1.67 -12.37
CA PHE A 126 -5.78 -0.42 -12.94
C PHE A 126 -6.50 0.43 -11.89
N GLY A 127 -7.40 -0.18 -11.11
CA GLY A 127 -8.06 0.50 -9.99
C GLY A 127 -7.07 1.01 -8.94
N GLU A 128 -6.04 0.21 -8.64
CA GLU A 128 -4.95 0.56 -7.73
C GLU A 128 -4.16 1.78 -8.24
N ALA A 129 -3.77 1.77 -9.52
CA ALA A 129 -3.04 2.87 -10.14
C ALA A 129 -3.85 4.17 -10.13
N VAL A 130 -5.12 4.11 -10.54
CA VAL A 130 -6.03 5.27 -10.49
C VAL A 130 -6.15 5.78 -9.05
N GLY A 131 -6.45 4.90 -8.09
CA GLY A 131 -6.59 5.28 -6.69
C GLY A 131 -5.37 6.02 -6.15
N TYR A 132 -4.17 5.47 -6.38
CA TYR A 132 -2.93 6.06 -5.89
C TYR A 132 -2.56 7.39 -6.53
N VAL A 133 -2.82 7.60 -7.83
CA VAL A 133 -2.62 8.91 -8.46
C VAL A 133 -3.41 9.98 -7.71
N PHE A 134 -4.69 9.72 -7.44
CA PHE A 134 -5.55 10.68 -6.74
C PHE A 134 -5.21 10.83 -5.25
N PHE A 135 -4.84 9.75 -4.55
CA PHE A 135 -4.35 9.85 -3.18
C PHE A 135 -3.06 10.68 -3.07
N VAL A 136 -2.11 10.51 -3.99
CA VAL A 136 -0.88 11.33 -4.03
C VAL A 136 -1.22 12.80 -4.21
N VAL A 137 -2.11 13.13 -5.15
CA VAL A 137 -2.55 14.54 -5.34
C VAL A 137 -3.19 15.10 -4.07
N LEU A 138 -4.09 14.34 -3.42
CA LEU A 138 -4.72 14.73 -2.16
C LEU A 138 -3.69 14.97 -1.05
N ASP A 139 -2.72 14.07 -0.88
CA ASP A 139 -1.69 14.20 0.15
C ASP A 139 -0.74 15.36 -0.13
N LEU A 140 -0.40 15.64 -1.40
CA LEU A 140 0.39 16.82 -1.78
C LEU A 140 -0.34 18.14 -1.49
N ILE A 141 -1.64 18.21 -1.75
CA ILE A 141 -2.47 19.36 -1.36
C ILE A 141 -2.45 19.53 0.16
N ALA A 142 -2.68 18.44 0.91
CA ALA A 142 -2.66 18.47 2.38
C ALA A 142 -1.29 18.91 2.95
N ILE A 143 -0.18 18.47 2.33
CA ILE A 143 1.17 18.92 2.72
C ILE A 143 1.32 20.42 2.50
N ARG A 144 0.89 20.93 1.33
CA ARG A 144 0.96 22.36 1.00
C ARG A 144 0.15 23.19 1.99
N GLU A 145 -1.08 22.78 2.28
CA GLU A 145 -1.94 23.43 3.26
C GLU A 145 -1.34 23.38 4.67
N GLY A 146 -0.75 22.24 5.05
CA GLY A 146 -0.05 22.08 6.32
C GLY A 146 1.14 23.04 6.47
N VAL A 147 1.92 23.27 5.41
CA VAL A 147 3.04 24.24 5.44
C VAL A 147 2.52 25.67 5.63
N VAL A 148 1.42 26.03 4.95
CA VAL A 148 0.81 27.36 5.11
C VAL A 148 0.26 27.55 6.53
N ARG A 149 -0.38 26.51 7.08
CA ARG A 149 -0.89 26.52 8.45
C ARG A 149 0.24 26.68 9.48
N GLU A 150 1.31 25.90 9.36
CA GLU A 150 2.45 25.98 10.28
C GLU A 150 3.08 27.38 10.32
N ARG A 151 3.15 28.06 9.17
CA ARG A 151 3.72 29.43 9.09
C ARG A 151 2.86 30.49 9.77
N LYS A 152 1.55 30.27 9.86
CA LYS A 152 0.60 31.20 10.50
C LYS A 152 0.40 30.92 11.98
N GLU A 153 0.84 29.74 12.42
CA GLU A 153 0.70 29.32 13.80
C GLU A 153 1.81 29.94 14.65
N GLU A 154 1.46 30.43 15.84
CA GLU A 154 2.43 31.01 16.78
C GLU A 154 2.79 30.01 17.88
N GLU A 155 1.87 29.13 18.24
CA GLU A 155 2.06 28.13 19.28
C GLU A 155 2.97 26.98 18.81
N GLU A 156 4.13 26.82 19.44
CA GLU A 156 5.09 25.77 19.10
C GLU A 156 4.55 24.35 19.28
N GLU A 157 3.68 24.12 20.27
CA GLU A 157 3.05 22.81 20.46
C GLU A 157 2.13 22.45 19.27
N VAL A 158 1.36 23.42 18.76
CA VAL A 158 0.51 23.23 17.58
C VAL A 158 1.37 23.01 16.32
N LYS A 159 2.49 23.74 16.16
CA LYS A 159 3.43 23.50 15.07
C LYS A 159 4.00 22.08 15.09
N LYS A 160 4.35 21.53 16.26
CA LYS A 160 4.81 20.14 16.37
C LYS A 160 3.76 19.15 15.88
N VAL A 161 2.49 19.36 16.22
CA VAL A 161 1.38 18.53 15.72
C VAL A 161 1.26 18.63 14.20
N ILE A 162 1.26 19.83 13.63
CA ILE A 162 1.18 20.05 12.18
C ILE A 162 2.36 19.39 11.45
N ARG A 163 3.58 19.48 12.01
CA ARG A 163 4.76 18.77 11.49
C ARG A 163 4.57 17.26 11.49
N GLY A 164 4.02 16.70 12.57
CA GLY A 164 3.66 15.29 12.67
C GLY A 164 2.68 14.87 11.58
N GLU A 165 1.58 15.62 11.41
CA GLU A 165 0.59 15.37 10.34
C GLU A 165 1.24 15.40 8.96
N ARG A 166 2.10 16.38 8.69
CA ARG A 166 2.84 16.48 7.43
C ARG A 166 3.76 15.29 7.19
N VAL A 167 4.50 14.83 8.20
CA VAL A 167 5.35 13.64 8.08
C VAL A 167 4.52 12.42 7.71
N MET A 168 3.34 12.26 8.33
CA MET A 168 2.41 11.18 7.99
C MET A 168 1.94 11.24 6.54
N ARG A 169 1.71 12.44 6.00
CA ARG A 169 1.37 12.67 4.57
C ARG A 169 2.55 12.39 3.64
N VAL A 170 3.77 12.75 4.01
CA VAL A 170 4.97 12.42 3.22
C VAL A 170 5.15 10.90 3.14
N MET A 171 4.98 10.19 4.25
CA MET A 171 5.00 8.73 4.27
C MET A 171 3.86 8.14 3.42
N ALA A 172 2.69 8.80 3.38
CA ALA A 172 1.59 8.41 2.50
C ALA A 172 1.95 8.52 1.02
N VAL A 173 2.53 9.65 0.61
CA VAL A 173 3.00 9.86 -0.76
C VAL A 173 4.06 8.82 -1.12
N ALA A 174 5.06 8.59 -0.26
CA ALA A 174 6.09 7.58 -0.51
C ALA A 174 5.50 6.18 -0.71
N ALA A 175 4.54 5.78 0.12
CA ALA A 175 3.87 4.49 -0.01
C ALA A 175 3.04 4.39 -1.29
N ASN A 176 2.24 5.41 -1.59
CA ASN A 176 1.33 5.41 -2.74
C ASN A 176 2.10 5.49 -4.07
N VAL A 177 3.19 6.26 -4.14
CA VAL A 177 4.08 6.28 -5.31
C VAL A 177 4.71 4.91 -5.50
N ALA A 178 5.25 4.29 -4.45
CA ALA A 178 5.86 2.98 -4.56
C ALA A 178 4.86 1.89 -4.97
N ASP A 179 3.63 1.93 -4.44
CA ASP A 179 2.58 1.00 -4.85
C ASP A 179 2.06 1.26 -6.27
N LEU A 180 2.04 2.52 -6.71
CA LEU A 180 1.76 2.87 -8.10
C LEU A 180 2.78 2.23 -9.05
N LEU A 181 4.08 2.25 -8.73
CA LEU A 181 5.12 1.59 -9.55
C LEU A 181 4.88 0.07 -9.66
N ILE A 182 4.39 -0.56 -8.59
CA ILE A 182 4.03 -1.98 -8.59
C ILE A 182 2.79 -2.22 -9.46
N ALA A 183 1.76 -1.40 -9.33
CA ALA A 183 0.53 -1.51 -10.12
C ALA A 183 0.82 -1.35 -11.63
N LEU A 184 1.72 -0.43 -12.01
CA LEU A 184 2.13 -0.23 -13.40
C LEU A 184 2.79 -1.47 -14.02
N ALA A 185 3.44 -2.32 -13.22
CA ALA A 185 4.04 -3.57 -13.70
C ALA A 185 3.00 -4.59 -14.19
N ASP A 186 1.75 -4.48 -13.74
CA ASP A 186 0.62 -5.31 -14.18
C ASP A 186 -0.24 -4.61 -15.24
N VAL A 187 -0.29 -3.27 -15.26
CA VAL A 187 -1.06 -2.47 -16.23
C VAL A 187 -0.33 -2.33 -17.56
N GLU A 188 0.96 -1.98 -17.53
CA GLU A 188 1.80 -1.80 -18.71
C GLU A 188 3.15 -2.51 -18.51
N PRO A 189 3.19 -3.85 -18.62
CA PRO A 189 4.39 -4.61 -18.30
C PRO A 189 5.57 -4.22 -19.19
N ASN A 190 6.72 -3.91 -18.60
CA ASN A 190 7.95 -3.61 -19.31
C ASN A 190 9.19 -3.98 -18.48
N PRO A 191 10.39 -4.03 -19.10
CA PRO A 191 11.61 -4.46 -18.41
C PRO A 191 11.97 -3.62 -17.17
N PHE A 192 11.54 -2.37 -17.11
CA PHE A 192 11.82 -1.48 -15.97
C PHE A 192 10.87 -1.74 -14.80
N TRP A 193 9.55 -1.73 -15.03
CA TRP A 193 8.54 -1.97 -13.99
C TRP A 193 8.61 -3.38 -13.43
N ASN A 194 8.82 -4.38 -14.29
CA ASN A 194 8.88 -5.79 -13.88
C ASN A 194 10.27 -6.21 -13.38
N HIS A 195 11.25 -5.30 -13.35
CA HIS A 195 12.56 -5.61 -12.80
C HIS A 195 12.46 -5.94 -11.31
N THR A 196 13.09 -7.03 -10.89
CA THR A 196 12.96 -7.56 -9.51
C THR A 196 13.39 -6.56 -8.45
N VAL A 197 14.42 -5.75 -8.73
CA VAL A 197 14.90 -4.71 -7.80
C VAL A 197 13.90 -3.56 -7.72
N THR A 198 13.29 -3.14 -8.83
CA THR A 198 12.28 -2.07 -8.87
C THR A 198 11.08 -2.46 -8.00
N LEU A 199 10.53 -3.67 -8.22
CA LEU A 199 9.42 -4.19 -7.42
C LEU A 199 9.81 -4.41 -5.96
N GLY A 200 11.02 -4.94 -5.72
CA GLY A 200 11.57 -5.19 -4.39
C GLY A 200 11.66 -3.92 -3.54
N ILE A 201 12.33 -2.89 -4.05
CA ILE A 201 12.52 -1.62 -3.37
C ILE A 201 11.18 -0.92 -3.18
N SER A 202 10.35 -0.84 -4.22
CA SER A 202 9.03 -0.20 -4.13
C SER A 202 8.15 -0.87 -3.06
N GLY A 203 8.16 -2.21 -3.04
CA GLY A 203 7.44 -2.98 -2.05
C GLY A 203 7.89 -2.72 -0.61
N LEU A 204 9.20 -2.57 -0.38
CA LEU A 204 9.76 -2.24 0.93
C LEU A 204 9.47 -0.80 1.35
N VAL A 205 9.59 0.17 0.44
CA VAL A 205 9.26 1.58 0.72
C VAL A 205 7.81 1.69 1.19
N SER A 206 6.86 1.08 0.47
CA SER A 206 5.46 1.09 0.90
C SER A 206 5.21 0.29 2.19
N ALA A 207 5.93 -0.82 2.41
CA ALA A 207 5.82 -1.57 3.65
C ALA A 207 6.23 -0.69 4.84
N TRP A 208 7.45 -0.14 4.82
CA TRP A 208 8.02 0.60 5.94
C TRP A 208 7.38 1.97 6.17
N ALA A 209 6.96 2.67 5.12
CA ALA A 209 6.09 3.84 5.28
C ALA A 209 4.77 3.45 5.96
N GLY A 210 4.22 2.27 5.64
CA GLY A 210 3.07 1.69 6.32
C GLY A 210 3.33 1.34 7.78
N TRP A 211 4.51 0.80 8.12
CA TRP A 211 4.92 0.58 9.50
C TRP A 211 4.90 1.88 10.29
N TYR A 212 5.60 2.90 9.81
CA TYR A 212 5.67 4.21 10.46
C TYR A 212 4.27 4.78 10.70
N ARG A 213 3.40 4.75 9.67
CA ARG A 213 2.06 5.34 9.76
C ARG A 213 1.09 4.61 10.68
N ASN A 214 1.28 3.32 10.91
CA ASN A 214 0.38 2.51 11.73
C ASN A 214 0.97 2.20 13.12
N TRP A 215 2.21 2.62 13.38
CA TRP A 215 2.87 2.41 14.66
C TRP A 215 2.13 3.17 15.77
N PRO A 216 1.77 2.50 16.88
CA PRO A 216 1.15 3.17 18.01
C PRO A 216 2.05 4.27 18.59
N SER A 217 1.51 5.49 18.63
CA SER A 217 2.13 6.65 19.28
C SER A 217 2.27 6.41 20.79
#